data_AF-A0A0B7GP16-F1
#
_entry.id   AF-A0A0B7GP16-F1
#
_cell.length_a   1.000
_cell.length_b   1.000
_cell.length_c   1.000
_cell.angle_alpha   90.00
_cell.angle_beta   90.00
_cell.angle_gamma   90.00
#
_symmetry.space_group_name_H-M   'P 1'
#
loop_
_entity.id
_entity.type
_entity.pdbx_description
1 polymer ?
#
loop_
_entity_poly.entity_id
_entity_poly.type
_entity_poly.pdbx_seq_one_letter_code
_entity_poly.pdbx_strand_id
1 'polypeptide(L)'
;MKEKHMLILGWVATFMSVMMYVSYIPQIMNNLAGNKGDFIQPSVAALNCTLWVIYGLFKEKRDIPLAAANMPGIVFGLITAATALM
;
A
#
# COMPACT_ATOMS: atom_id res chain seq x y z
N MET A 1 -5.24 -21.36 -21.88
CA MET A 1 -4.73 -20.03 -22.30
C MET A 1 -5.17 -18.90 -21.37
N LYS A 2 -6.48 -18.71 -21.08
CA LYS A 2 -6.97 -17.63 -20.18
C LYS A 2 -6.39 -17.68 -18.76
N GLU A 3 -6.29 -18.85 -18.13
CA GLU A 3 -5.79 -18.95 -16.75
C GLU A 3 -4.32 -18.54 -16.58
N LYS A 4 -3.44 -18.89 -17.51
CA LYS A 4 -2.02 -18.47 -17.47
C LYS A 4 -1.88 -16.94 -17.55
N HIS A 5 -2.70 -16.27 -18.38
CA HIS A 5 -2.68 -14.81 -18.48
C HIS A 5 -3.23 -14.15 -17.20
N MET A 6 -4.28 -14.72 -16.60
CA MET A 6 -4.81 -14.24 -15.31
C MET A 6 -3.79 -14.40 -14.17
N LEU A 7 -3.05 -15.50 -14.13
CA LEU A 7 -1.97 -15.72 -13.17
C LEU A 7 -0.83 -14.70 -13.33
N ILE A 8 -0.39 -14.46 -14.57
CA ILE A 8 0.65 -13.44 -14.85
C ILE A 8 0.16 -12.05 -14.46
N LEU A 9 -1.08 -11.70 -14.84
CA LEU A 9 -1.68 -10.41 -14.48
C LEU A 9 -1.77 -10.24 -12.96
N GLY A 10 -2.17 -11.29 -12.24
CA GLY A 10 -2.21 -11.29 -10.77
C GLY A 10 -0.85 -11.00 -10.15
N TRP A 11 0.21 -11.65 -10.63
CA TRP A 11 1.58 -11.40 -10.17
C TRP A 11 2.05 -9.97 -10.47
N VAL A 12 1.78 -9.45 -11.66
CA VAL A 12 2.10 -8.06 -12.01
C VAL A 12 1.32 -7.09 -11.13
N ALA A 13 0.03 -7.34 -10.88
CA ALA A 13 -0.80 -6.50 -10.02
C ALA A 13 -0.29 -6.48 -8.57
N THR A 14 0.11 -7.63 -8.02
CA THR A 14 0.73 -7.70 -6.69
C THR A 14 2.04 -6.92 -6.65
N PHE A 15 2.89 -7.06 -7.66
CA PHE A 15 4.14 -6.30 -7.75
C PHE A 15 3.89 -4.79 -7.84
N MET A 16 2.93 -4.36 -8.67
CA MET A 16 2.53 -2.96 -8.77
C MET A 16 1.98 -2.40 -7.44
N SER A 17 1.20 -3.20 -6.71
CA SER A 17 0.69 -2.83 -5.39
C SER A 17 1.84 -2.55 -4.41
N VAL A 18 2.86 -3.42 -4.37
CA VAL A 18 4.07 -3.19 -3.55
C VAL A 18 4.82 -1.93 -3.99
N MET A 19 5.03 -1.74 -5.29
CA MET A 19 5.72 -0.55 -5.81
C MET A 19 5.00 0.76 -5.47
N MET A 20 3.66 0.75 -5.46
CA MET A 20 2.87 1.91 -5.06
C MET A 20 3.15 2.34 -3.62
N TYR A 21 3.48 1.41 -2.72
CA TYR A 21 3.83 1.74 -1.35
C TYR A 21 5.32 2.09 -1.19
N VAL A 22 6.20 1.49 -1.99
CA VAL A 22 7.63 1.86 -2.03
C VAL A 22 7.82 3.28 -2.57
N SER A 23 6.95 3.77 -3.46
CA SER A 23 7.02 5.14 -3.98
C SER A 23 6.79 6.23 -2.93
N TYR A 24 6.32 5.87 -1.74
CA TYR A 24 6.28 6.76 -0.58
C TYR A 24 7.67 7.09 -0.02
N ILE A 25 8.71 6.28 -0.27
CA ILE A 25 10.08 6.53 0.21
C ILE A 25 10.61 7.91 -0.29
N PRO A 26 10.57 8.21 -1.60
CA PRO A 26 10.89 9.57 -2.09
C PRO A 26 10.06 10.67 -1.43
N GLN A 27 8.77 10.43 -1.17
CA GLN A 27 7.90 11.42 -0.54
C GLN A 27 8.29 11.69 0.92
N ILE A 28 8.63 10.63 1.67
CA ILE A 28 9.17 10.72 3.03
C ILE A 28 10.48 11.52 3.03
N MET A 29 11.40 11.24 2.09
CA MET A 29 12.65 11.98 1.97
C MET A 29 12.41 13.47 1.69
N ASN A 30 11.47 13.80 0.81
CA ASN A 30 11.09 15.17 0.50
C ASN A 30 10.48 15.89 1.70
N ASN A 31 9.59 15.23 2.44
CA ASN A 31 9.01 15.75 3.68
C ASN A 31 10.10 16.11 4.69
N LEU A 32 11.06 15.20 4.92
CA LEU A 32 12.18 15.41 5.83
C LEU A 32 13.17 16.49 5.35
N ALA A 33 13.28 16.70 4.03
CA ALA A 33 14.06 17.79 3.44
C ALA A 33 13.35 19.16 3.51
N GLY A 34 12.17 19.24 4.13
CA GLY A 34 11.39 20.46 4.29
C GLY A 34 10.39 20.73 3.14
N ASN A 35 10.37 19.90 2.10
CA ASN A 35 9.42 19.98 1.00
C ASN A 35 8.21 19.07 1.30
N LYS A 36 7.37 19.50 2.24
CA LYS A 36 6.23 18.73 2.72
C LYS A 36 5.21 18.52 1.58
N GLY A 37 4.89 17.25 1.30
CA GLY A 37 3.80 16.85 0.43
C GLY A 37 2.45 16.83 1.14
N ASP A 38 1.39 16.49 0.41
CA ASP A 38 0.05 16.32 0.99
C ASP A 38 -0.01 15.06 1.87
N PHE A 39 -0.50 15.23 3.11
CA PHE A 39 -0.67 14.15 4.08
C PHE A 39 -2.00 13.40 3.92
N ILE A 40 -2.99 13.98 3.22
CA ILE A 40 -4.32 13.38 3.07
C ILE A 40 -4.23 12.08 2.27
N GLN A 41 -3.53 12.10 1.14
CA GLN A 41 -3.41 10.91 0.28
C GLN A 41 -2.75 9.72 1.01
N PRO A 42 -1.57 9.86 1.66
CA PRO A 42 -0.99 8.77 2.44
C PRO A 42 -1.87 8.30 3.61
N SER A 43 -2.61 9.21 4.26
CA SER A 43 -3.54 8.87 5.35
C SER A 43 -4.71 8.02 4.86
N VAL A 44 -5.35 8.44 3.78
CA VAL A 44 -6.45 7.69 3.16
C VAL A 44 -5.96 6.35 2.62
N ALA A 45 -4.76 6.30 2.04
CA ALA A 45 -4.15 5.05 1.60
C ALA A 45 -3.91 4.08 2.76
N ALA A 46 -3.37 4.55 3.89
CA ALA A 46 -3.17 3.73 5.08
C ALA A 46 -4.49 3.15 5.63
N LEU A 47 -5.56 3.96 5.68
CA LEU A 47 -6.89 3.49 6.05
C LEU A 47 -7.43 2.45 5.08
N ASN A 48 -7.31 2.68 3.78
CA ASN A 48 -7.75 1.73 2.75
C ASN A 48 -7.00 0.39 2.87
N CYS A 49 -5.69 0.44 3.02
CA CYS A 49 -4.85 -0.75 3.21
C CYS A 49 -5.25 -1.52 4.48
N THR A 50 -5.58 -0.80 5.57
CA THR A 50 -6.05 -1.40 6.82
C THR A 50 -7.36 -2.17 6.62
N LEU A 51 -8.33 -1.57 5.90
CA LEU A 51 -9.59 -2.24 5.56
C LEU A 51 -9.35 -3.49 4.71
N TRP A 52 -8.44 -3.44 3.73
CA TRP A 52 -8.09 -4.60 2.90
C TRP A 52 -7.39 -5.71 3.67
N VAL A 53 -6.51 -5.36 4.60
CA VAL A 53 -5.87 -6.34 5.49
C VAL A 53 -6.92 -7.03 6.36
N ILE A 54 -7.81 -6.27 7.00
CA ILE A 54 -8.90 -6.84 7.80
C ILE A 54 -9.79 -7.72 6.93
N TYR A 55 -10.22 -7.24 5.77
CA TYR A 55 -11.04 -8.01 4.84
C TYR A 55 -10.36 -9.33 4.42
N GLY A 56 -9.07 -9.27 4.05
CA GLY A 56 -8.31 -10.45 3.64
C GLY A 56 -8.15 -11.48 4.76
N LEU A 57 -7.97 -11.04 6.01
CA LEU A 57 -7.80 -11.93 7.16
C LEU A 57 -9.13 -12.53 7.67
N PHE A 58 -10.24 -11.80 7.55
CA PHE A 58 -11.53 -12.18 8.13
C PHE A 58 -12.56 -12.74 7.13
N LYS A 59 -12.32 -12.68 5.83
CA LYS A 59 -13.19 -13.37 4.86
C LYS A 59 -13.16 -14.89 5.04
N GLU A 60 -14.27 -15.56 4.71
CA GLU A 60 -14.52 -17.00 4.92
C GLU A 60 -13.37 -17.89 4.42
N LYS A 61 -12.82 -17.58 3.24
CA LYS A 61 -11.56 -18.15 2.73
C LYS A 61 -10.47 -17.11 2.81
N ARG A 62 -9.67 -17.11 3.88
CA ARG A 62 -8.61 -16.13 4.13
C ARG A 62 -7.78 -15.86 2.87
N ASP A 63 -7.67 -14.59 2.52
CA ASP A 63 -6.91 -14.10 1.39
C ASP A 63 -5.61 -13.49 1.90
N ILE A 64 -4.73 -14.38 2.32
CA ILE A 64 -3.41 -14.03 2.84
C ILE A 64 -2.59 -13.23 1.82
N PRO A 65 -2.61 -13.53 0.50
CA PRO A 65 -1.92 -12.71 -0.49
C PRO A 65 -2.41 -11.26 -0.52
N LEU A 66 -3.73 -11.03 -0.45
CA LEU A 66 -4.30 -9.68 -0.43
C LEU A 66 -3.90 -8.91 0.83
N ALA A 67 -3.96 -9.55 2.00
CA ALA A 67 -3.55 -8.93 3.25
C ALA A 67 -2.04 -8.62 3.26
N ALA A 68 -1.20 -9.55 2.79
CA ALA A 68 0.24 -9.34 2.69
C ALA A 68 0.60 -8.22 1.70
N ALA A 69 -0.14 -8.10 0.57
CA ALA A 69 0.08 -7.03 -0.39
C ALA A 69 -0.21 -5.63 0.18
N ASN A 70 -1.27 -5.49 1.00
CA ASN A 70 -1.68 -4.20 1.55
C ASN A 70 -0.95 -3.80 2.85
N MET A 71 -0.37 -4.77 3.57
CA MET A 71 0.31 -4.51 4.85
C MET A 71 1.45 -3.46 4.75
N PRO A 72 2.34 -3.49 3.73
CA PRO A 72 3.34 -2.43 3.54
C PRO A 72 2.72 -1.04 3.37
N GLY A 73 1.57 -0.95 2.71
CA GLY A 73 0.87 0.32 2.50
C GLY A 73 0.37 1.00 3.76
N ILE A 74 0.04 0.22 4.80
CA ILE A 74 -0.27 0.76 6.12
C ILE A 74 0.97 1.44 6.70
N VAL A 75 2.10 0.73 6.71
CA VAL A 75 3.36 1.23 7.31
C VAL A 75 3.87 2.46 6.55
N PHE A 76 4.04 2.34 5.23
CA PHE A 76 4.55 3.45 4.42
C PHE A 76 3.57 4.62 4.35
N GLY A 77 2.26 4.37 4.28
CA GLY A 77 1.25 5.43 4.28
C GLY A 77 1.24 6.22 5.59
N LEU A 78 1.31 5.54 6.74
CA LEU A 78 1.36 6.21 8.05
C LEU A 78 2.65 7.00 8.24
N ILE A 79 3.82 6.45 7.89
CA ILE A 79 5.11 7.16 7.99
C ILE A 79 5.11 8.40 7.09
N THR A 80 4.57 8.30 5.88
CA THR A 80 4.51 9.43 4.94
C THR A 80 3.56 10.52 5.44
N ALA A 81 2.38 10.14 5.95
CA ALA A 81 1.44 11.09 6.56
C ALA A 81 2.08 11.79 7.77
N ALA A 82 2.72 11.03 8.66
CA ALA A 82 3.38 11.58 9.83
C ALA A 82 4.49 12.57 9.45
N THR A 83 5.37 12.18 8.53
CA THR A 83 6.45 13.07 8.07
C THR A 83 5.97 14.30 7.31
N ALA A 84 4.82 14.24 6.63
CA ALA A 84 4.20 15.40 6.01
C ALA A 84 3.60 16.40 7.04
N LEU A 85 3.28 15.93 8.25
CA LEU A 85 2.69 16.74 9.32
C LEU A 85 3.74 17.30 10.31
N MET A 86 4.90 16.64 10.45
CA MET A 86 6.05 17.12 11.22
C MET A 86 6.73 18.29 10.52
#